data_AF-A0A7M7PGW7-F1
#
_entry.id   AF-A0A7M7PGW7-F1
#
_cell.length_a   1.000
_cell.length_b   1.000
_cell.length_c   1.000
_cell.angle_alpha   90.00
_cell.angle_beta   90.00
_cell.angle_gamma   90.00
#
_symmetry.space_group_name_H-M   'P 1'
#
loop_
_entity.id
_entity.type
_entity.pdbx_description
1 polymer ?
#
loop_
_entity_poly.entity_id
_entity_poly.type
_entity_poly.pdbx_seq_one_letter_code
_entity_poly.pdbx_strand_id
1 'polypeptide(L)'
;MSLPFPVVVPLTCDFIPPPDLLGTNICGTRPAYAPDQYRVLGGTNARQGEFPWIGSLRIEGLDFGGHWCGSTLINSQWVLTAAHCVEYYVDRVVFGNAHLTDDSDNEVAVEVADIFVHPEYDTNWFFNDIALIRLAEPVTFSDYVRPACLSESSDELKDYRRCLVAGWETLTLYSRQFGHTD
;
A
#
# COMPACT_ATOMS: atom_id res chain seq x y z
N MET A 1 5.07 -17.10 3.60
CA MET A 1 4.33 -17.57 2.41
C MET A 1 3.45 -16.42 2.00
N SER A 2 3.69 -15.82 0.84
CA SER A 2 2.89 -14.70 0.35
C SER A 2 1.72 -15.24 -0.46
N LEU A 3 0.59 -14.55 -0.43
CA LEU A 3 -0.62 -14.85 -1.18
C LEU A 3 -0.55 -14.22 -2.58
N PRO A 4 -1.15 -14.84 -3.59
CA PRO A 4 -1.18 -14.27 -4.94
C PRO A 4 -2.07 -13.02 -5.07
N PHE A 5 -2.84 -12.66 -4.02
CA PHE A 5 -3.80 -11.56 -3.99
C PHE A 5 -3.68 -10.73 -2.71
N PRO A 6 -4.01 -9.42 -2.74
CA PRO A 6 -4.07 -8.63 -1.54
C PRO A 6 -5.32 -9.01 -0.77
N VAL A 7 -5.17 -9.35 0.51
CA VAL A 7 -6.30 -9.68 1.38
C VAL A 7 -6.69 -8.47 2.20
N VAL A 8 -7.98 -8.17 2.23
CA VAL A 8 -8.52 -7.06 3.03
C VAL A 8 -8.87 -7.54 4.44
N VAL A 9 -8.15 -7.05 5.44
CA VAL A 9 -8.51 -7.26 6.85
C VAL A 9 -9.22 -6.01 7.38
N PRO A 10 -10.46 -6.13 7.90
CA PRO A 10 -11.12 -5.04 8.57
C PRO A 10 -10.48 -4.77 9.94
N LEU A 11 -9.83 -3.62 10.06
CA LEU A 11 -9.49 -2.93 11.31
C LEU A 11 -10.38 -1.69 11.46
N THR A 12 -10.02 -0.67 12.26
CA THR A 12 -10.91 0.46 12.67
C THR A 12 -10.45 1.93 12.34
N CYS A 13 -10.91 2.54 11.21
CA CYS A 13 -10.95 3.89 10.54
C CYS A 13 -11.94 4.07 9.33
N ASP A 14 -13.17 4.57 9.52
CA ASP A 14 -14.02 5.00 8.37
C ASP A 14 -13.48 6.33 7.82
N PHE A 15 -13.49 6.50 6.50
CA PHE A 15 -12.85 7.59 5.75
C PHE A 15 -13.56 8.95 5.97
N ILE A 16 -12.94 9.87 6.71
CA ILE A 16 -13.06 11.29 6.41
C ILE A 16 -11.79 11.60 5.60
N PRO A 17 -11.87 11.95 4.31
CA PRO A 17 -10.67 12.28 3.55
C PRO A 17 -10.03 13.51 4.22
N PRO A 18 -8.82 13.38 4.78
CA PRO A 18 -8.11 14.54 5.30
C PRO A 18 -7.85 15.52 4.15
N PRO A 19 -7.62 16.80 4.44
CA PRO A 19 -7.22 17.75 3.42
C PRO A 19 -5.99 17.23 2.67
N ASP A 20 -5.96 17.42 1.35
CA ASP A 20 -4.90 16.93 0.50
C ASP A 20 -3.62 17.75 0.72
N LEU A 21 -2.79 17.28 1.65
CA LEU A 21 -1.49 17.89 1.99
C LEU A 21 -0.55 18.04 0.79
N LEU A 22 -0.75 17.26 -0.27
CA LEU A 22 0.08 17.26 -1.47
C LEU A 22 -0.62 17.91 -2.68
N GLY A 23 -1.83 18.47 -2.49
CA GLY A 23 -2.54 19.26 -3.49
C GLY A 23 -2.97 18.51 -4.75
N THR A 24 -3.11 17.18 -4.68
CA THR A 24 -3.49 16.33 -5.82
C THR A 24 -4.97 16.43 -6.21
N ASN A 25 -5.85 16.89 -5.31
CA ASN A 25 -7.32 16.94 -5.41
C ASN A 25 -8.02 15.61 -5.71
N ILE A 26 -7.28 14.49 -5.74
CA ILE A 26 -7.79 13.16 -6.11
C ILE A 26 -7.41 12.06 -5.12
N CYS A 27 -6.66 12.40 -4.07
CA CYS A 27 -6.20 11.41 -3.10
C CYS A 27 -7.38 10.69 -2.42
N GLY A 28 -7.17 9.45 -2.01
CA GLY A 28 -8.17 8.68 -1.27
C GLY A 28 -9.41 8.27 -2.07
N THR A 29 -9.48 8.60 -3.36
CA THR A 29 -10.60 8.22 -4.24
C THR A 29 -10.39 6.84 -4.86
N ARG A 30 -11.49 6.10 -5.06
CA ARG A 30 -11.49 4.72 -5.60
C ARG A 30 -12.47 4.60 -6.78
N PRO A 31 -12.21 5.26 -7.91
CA PRO A 31 -13.16 5.36 -9.03
C PRO A 31 -13.48 4.01 -9.68
N ALA A 32 -12.54 3.06 -9.73
CA ALA A 32 -12.78 1.70 -10.23
C ALA A 32 -13.61 0.84 -9.27
N TYR A 33 -13.79 1.27 -8.01
CA TYR A 33 -14.50 0.50 -7.00
C TYR A 33 -15.99 0.87 -6.96
N ALA A 34 -16.85 -0.07 -7.39
CA ALA A 34 -18.30 0.03 -7.24
C ALA A 34 -18.78 -0.74 -5.98
N PRO A 35 -19.46 -0.08 -5.02
CA PRO A 35 -19.88 -0.72 -3.76
C PRO A 35 -20.98 -1.78 -3.88
N ASP A 36 -21.59 -1.99 -5.06
CA ASP A 36 -22.88 -2.69 -5.21
C ASP A 36 -22.78 -4.22 -5.31
N GLN A 37 -21.77 -4.81 -4.68
CA GLN A 37 -21.56 -6.26 -4.66
C GLN A 37 -21.06 -6.65 -3.26
N TYR A 38 -22.00 -7.06 -2.41
CA TYR A 38 -21.84 -7.87 -1.19
C TYR A 38 -20.54 -7.71 -0.38
N ARG A 39 -20.66 -6.97 0.73
CA ARG A 39 -19.71 -6.93 1.84
C ARG A 39 -19.70 -8.27 2.58
N VAL A 40 -18.61 -9.02 2.54
CA VAL A 40 -18.43 -10.26 3.32
C VAL A 40 -17.24 -10.09 4.26
N LEU A 41 -17.45 -10.38 5.54
CA LEU A 41 -16.47 -10.27 6.63
C LEU A 41 -15.55 -11.52 6.60
N GLY A 42 -14.22 -11.34 6.70
CA GLY A 42 -13.28 -12.47 6.91
C GLY A 42 -12.04 -12.54 6.01
N GLY A 43 -11.78 -11.54 5.16
CA GLY A 43 -10.63 -11.54 4.26
C GLY A 43 -10.92 -12.25 2.93
N THR A 44 -11.36 -11.47 1.96
CA THR A 44 -11.47 -11.89 0.56
C THR A 44 -10.43 -11.14 -0.26
N ASN A 45 -10.03 -11.71 -1.41
CA ASN A 45 -9.19 -11.03 -2.39
C ASN A 45 -9.77 -9.64 -2.68
N ALA A 46 -8.94 -8.60 -2.57
CA ALA A 46 -9.31 -7.26 -2.99
C ALA A 46 -9.65 -7.28 -4.49
N ARG A 47 -10.67 -6.51 -4.88
CA ARG A 47 -11.00 -6.34 -6.30
C ARG A 47 -9.94 -5.47 -6.96
N GLN A 48 -9.79 -5.66 -8.27
CA GLN A 48 -8.97 -4.75 -9.06
C GLN A 48 -9.47 -3.31 -8.91
N GLY A 49 -8.56 -2.40 -8.56
CA GLY A 49 -8.88 -0.98 -8.34
C GLY A 49 -9.56 -0.66 -7.00
N GLU A 50 -9.73 -1.63 -6.09
CA GLU A 50 -10.31 -1.37 -4.76
C GLU A 50 -9.40 -0.51 -3.87
N PHE A 51 -8.07 -0.63 -4.05
CA PHE A 51 -7.06 0.16 -3.36
C PHE A 51 -6.05 0.70 -4.38
N PRO A 52 -6.38 1.76 -5.13
CA PRO A 52 -5.57 2.22 -6.26
C PRO A 52 -4.21 2.82 -5.86
N TRP A 53 -3.97 3.01 -4.56
CA TRP A 53 -2.69 3.46 -4.01
C TRP A 53 -1.75 2.33 -3.62
N ILE A 54 -2.23 1.07 -3.59
CA ILE A 54 -1.39 -0.05 -3.16
C ILE A 54 -0.34 -0.36 -4.23
N GLY A 55 0.93 -0.35 -3.83
CA GLY A 55 2.06 -0.71 -4.65
C GLY A 55 2.71 -2.00 -4.17
N SER A 56 3.29 -2.73 -5.11
CA SER A 56 4.11 -3.91 -4.87
C SER A 56 5.56 -3.54 -5.12
N LEU A 57 6.38 -3.54 -4.07
CA LEU A 57 7.84 -3.41 -4.19
C LEU A 57 8.38 -4.71 -4.78
N ARG A 58 9.17 -4.59 -5.86
CA ARG A 58 9.72 -5.72 -6.58
C ARG A 58 11.23 -5.78 -6.47
N ILE A 59 11.73 -6.98 -6.22
CA ILE A 59 13.14 -7.35 -6.32
C ILE A 59 13.28 -8.41 -7.42
N GLU A 60 14.09 -8.15 -8.43
CA GLU A 60 14.33 -9.05 -9.54
C GLU A 60 14.91 -10.38 -9.02
N GLY A 61 14.40 -11.49 -9.56
CA GLY A 61 14.84 -12.84 -9.18
C GLY A 61 14.16 -13.45 -7.96
N LEU A 62 13.25 -12.73 -7.28
CA LEU A 62 12.37 -13.35 -6.27
C LEU A 62 11.12 -13.99 -6.92
N ASP A 63 10.52 -14.95 -6.19
CA ASP A 63 9.27 -15.59 -6.59
C ASP A 63 8.09 -14.61 -6.70
N PHE A 64 6.96 -15.07 -7.26
CA PHE A 64 5.73 -14.29 -7.40
C PHE A 64 5.92 -12.95 -8.14
N GLY A 65 6.68 -12.94 -9.23
CA GLY A 65 6.96 -11.74 -10.02
C GLY A 65 7.92 -10.75 -9.34
N GLY A 66 8.64 -11.20 -8.30
CA GLY A 66 9.58 -10.39 -7.55
C GLY A 66 8.98 -9.69 -6.32
N HIS A 67 7.74 -10.01 -5.90
CA HIS A 67 7.12 -9.30 -4.77
C HIS A 67 7.91 -9.49 -3.47
N TRP A 68 8.21 -8.39 -2.80
CA TRP A 68 8.91 -8.39 -1.51
C TRP A 68 8.12 -7.72 -0.40
N CYS A 69 7.55 -6.54 -0.67
CA CYS A 69 6.84 -5.74 0.31
C CYS A 69 5.70 -4.94 -0.35
N GLY A 70 4.78 -4.46 0.48
CA GLY A 70 3.78 -3.46 0.08
C GLY A 70 4.30 -2.02 0.17
N SER A 71 3.64 -1.13 -0.54
CA SER A 71 3.87 0.32 -0.47
C SER A 71 2.59 1.10 -0.76
N THR A 72 2.61 2.41 -0.49
CA THR A 72 1.48 3.32 -0.73
C THR A 72 1.93 4.48 -1.60
N LEU A 73 1.27 4.68 -2.75
CA LEU A 73 1.43 5.87 -3.56
C LEU A 73 0.85 7.08 -2.82
N ILE A 74 1.64 8.14 -2.61
CA ILE A 74 1.19 9.35 -1.89
C ILE A 74 1.07 10.57 -2.80
N ASN A 75 1.76 10.59 -3.94
CA ASN A 75 1.52 11.52 -5.05
C ASN A 75 2.01 10.88 -6.36
N SER A 76 2.16 11.64 -7.45
CA SER A 76 2.56 11.08 -8.74
C SER A 76 3.97 10.50 -8.77
N GLN A 77 4.89 10.88 -7.88
CA GLN A 77 6.29 10.43 -7.94
C GLN A 77 6.84 9.90 -6.62
N TRP A 78 6.03 9.87 -5.57
CA TRP A 78 6.46 9.49 -4.23
C TRP A 78 5.61 8.36 -3.68
N VAL A 79 6.32 7.42 -3.05
CA VAL A 79 5.78 6.21 -2.46
C VAL A 79 6.25 6.13 -1.01
N LEU A 80 5.33 5.75 -0.13
CA LEU A 80 5.57 5.50 1.28
C LEU A 80 5.65 3.98 1.53
N THR A 81 6.63 3.55 2.33
CA THR A 81 6.77 2.16 2.77
C THR A 81 7.45 2.09 4.15
N ALA A 82 7.66 0.89 4.66
CA ALA A 82 8.43 0.65 5.87
C ALA A 82 9.94 0.71 5.58
N ALA A 83 10.74 1.17 6.54
CA ALA A 83 12.19 1.23 6.40
C ALA A 83 12.81 -0.17 6.25
N HIS A 84 12.31 -1.16 6.98
CA HIS A 84 12.80 -2.53 6.88
C HIS A 84 12.58 -3.15 5.49
N CYS A 85 11.58 -2.68 4.73
CA CYS A 85 11.31 -3.15 3.37
C CYS A 85 12.37 -2.72 2.36
N VAL A 86 13.16 -1.68 2.68
CA VAL A 86 14.14 -1.05 1.79
C VAL A 86 15.57 -1.11 2.33
N GLU A 87 15.82 -1.96 3.33
CA GLU A 87 17.18 -2.34 3.74
C GLU A 87 17.93 -3.10 2.62
N TYR A 88 17.17 -3.69 1.70
CA TYR A 88 17.66 -4.36 0.49
C TYR A 88 17.39 -3.50 -0.74
N TYR A 89 18.10 -3.82 -1.83
CA TYR A 89 17.86 -3.18 -3.12
C TYR A 89 16.45 -3.49 -3.63
N VAL A 90 15.73 -2.45 -4.07
CA VAL A 90 14.40 -2.53 -4.68
C VAL A 90 14.50 -1.99 -6.11
N ASP A 91 14.15 -2.80 -7.10
CA ASP A 91 14.26 -2.45 -8.51
C ASP A 91 13.17 -1.45 -8.93
N ARG A 92 11.92 -1.78 -8.58
CA ARG A 92 10.73 -1.08 -9.08
C ARG A 92 9.53 -1.22 -8.16
N VAL A 93 8.57 -0.33 -8.36
CA VAL A 93 7.25 -0.37 -7.73
C VAL A 93 6.20 -0.64 -8.81
N VAL A 94 5.28 -1.56 -8.54
CA VAL A 94 4.19 -1.94 -9.46
C VAL A 94 2.84 -1.57 -8.86
N PHE A 95 2.00 -0.85 -9.61
CA PHE A 95 0.65 -0.42 -9.25
C PHE A 95 -0.40 -0.97 -10.21
N GLY A 96 -1.69 -0.84 -9.85
CA GLY A 96 -2.82 -1.09 -10.76
C GLY A 96 -3.15 -2.56 -11.04
N ASN A 97 -2.32 -3.48 -10.53
CA ASN A 97 -2.52 -4.91 -10.63
C ASN A 97 -2.78 -5.54 -9.26
N ALA A 98 -3.87 -6.28 -9.14
CA ALA A 98 -4.20 -7.05 -7.94
C ALA A 98 -3.51 -8.41 -7.91
N HIS A 99 -2.98 -8.91 -9.03
CA HIS A 99 -2.34 -10.21 -9.13
C HIS A 99 -0.83 -10.03 -9.21
N LEU A 100 -0.06 -10.81 -8.42
CA LEU A 100 1.40 -10.65 -8.42
C LEU A 100 2.10 -11.21 -9.66
N THR A 101 1.45 -12.12 -10.38
CA THR A 101 2.07 -12.92 -11.47
C THR A 101 1.37 -12.81 -12.81
N ASP A 102 0.16 -12.26 -12.83
CA ASP A 102 -0.67 -12.21 -14.04
C ASP A 102 -0.54 -10.83 -14.66
N ASP A 103 -0.47 -10.73 -15.98
CA ASP A 103 -0.43 -9.44 -16.66
C ASP A 103 -1.78 -8.70 -16.52
N SER A 104 -1.73 -7.37 -16.42
CA SER A 104 -2.92 -6.53 -16.45
C SER A 104 -2.72 -5.28 -17.30
N ASP A 105 -3.73 -4.94 -18.11
CA ASP A 105 -3.74 -3.69 -18.90
C ASP A 105 -3.69 -2.41 -18.03
N ASN A 106 -3.97 -2.55 -16.74
CA ASN A 106 -3.93 -1.45 -15.76
C ASN A 106 -2.61 -1.39 -15.00
N GLU A 107 -1.68 -2.32 -15.23
CA GLU A 107 -0.41 -2.39 -14.52
C GLU A 107 0.48 -1.20 -14.90
N VAL A 108 1.06 -0.58 -13.87
CA VAL A 108 2.06 0.47 -14.03
C VAL A 108 3.28 0.09 -13.21
N ALA A 109 4.36 -0.28 -13.89
CA ALA A 109 5.65 -0.58 -13.28
C ALA A 109 6.61 0.61 -13.47
N VAL A 110 7.20 1.10 -12.38
CA VAL A 110 8.12 2.25 -12.41
C VAL A 110 9.37 1.95 -11.58
N GLU A 111 10.54 2.24 -12.15
CA GLU A 111 11.83 2.07 -11.47
C GLU A 111 11.98 3.01 -10.27
N VAL A 112 12.77 2.55 -9.30
CA VAL A 112 13.16 3.36 -8.14
C VAL A 112 14.34 4.27 -8.50
N ALA A 113 14.21 5.57 -8.22
CA ALA A 113 15.33 6.52 -8.37
C ALA A 113 16.12 6.69 -7.07
N ASP A 114 15.42 6.99 -5.98
CA ASP A 114 16.04 7.30 -4.68
C ASP A 114 15.21 6.70 -3.55
N ILE A 115 15.89 6.33 -2.46
CA ILE A 115 15.28 5.82 -1.22
C ILE A 115 15.75 6.68 -0.05
N PHE A 116 14.80 7.15 0.76
CA PHE A 116 15.01 7.98 1.93
C PHE A 116 14.45 7.26 3.16
N VAL A 117 15.32 6.58 3.88
CA VAL A 117 15.00 5.94 5.17
C VAL A 117 14.95 7.01 6.26
N HIS A 118 14.03 6.88 7.21
CA HIS A 118 13.99 7.78 8.37
C HIS A 118 15.35 7.81 9.08
N PRO A 119 15.93 8.99 9.36
CA PRO A 119 17.29 9.11 9.89
C PRO A 119 17.47 8.46 11.27
N GLU A 120 16.37 8.29 12.02
CA GLU A 120 16.34 7.64 13.34
C GLU A 120 15.74 6.22 13.29
N TYR A 121 15.71 5.58 12.11
CA TYR A 121 15.28 4.18 12.02
C TYR A 121 16.23 3.27 12.81
N ASP A 122 15.69 2.49 13.73
CA ASP A 122 16.44 1.53 14.54
C ASP A 122 16.23 0.10 14.02
N THR A 123 17.27 -0.49 13.41
CA THR A 123 17.22 -1.83 12.83
C THR A 123 17.05 -2.96 13.87
N ASN A 124 17.30 -2.70 15.15
CA ASN A 124 17.15 -3.71 16.21
C ASN A 124 15.74 -3.73 16.78
N TRP A 125 15.11 -2.56 16.91
CA TRP A 125 13.82 -2.39 17.59
C TRP A 125 12.69 -1.92 16.67
N PHE A 126 12.97 -1.66 15.40
CA PHE A 126 12.04 -1.16 14.38
C PHE A 126 11.37 0.16 14.77
N PHE A 127 12.05 0.99 15.57
CA PHE A 127 11.59 2.35 15.82
C PHE A 127 11.77 3.20 14.56
N ASN A 128 10.79 4.07 14.29
CA ASN A 128 10.76 4.91 13.10
C ASN A 128 10.86 4.12 11.78
N ASP A 129 10.15 2.99 11.71
CA ASP A 129 10.11 2.09 10.55
C ASP A 129 9.29 2.69 9.39
N ILE A 130 9.85 3.73 8.77
CA ILE A 130 9.24 4.49 7.69
C ILE A 130 10.31 4.93 6.68
N ALA A 131 9.99 4.81 5.40
CA ALA A 131 10.84 5.26 4.31
C ALA A 131 10.00 5.84 3.16
N LEU A 132 10.61 6.79 2.45
CA LEU A 132 10.09 7.34 1.21
C LEU A 132 10.90 6.82 0.03
N ILE A 133 10.22 6.43 -1.02
CA ILE A 133 10.81 6.07 -2.31
C ILE A 133 10.39 7.15 -3.32
N ARG A 134 11.37 7.71 -4.03
CA ARG A 134 11.15 8.54 -5.20
C ARG A 134 11.19 7.67 -6.44
N LEU A 135 10.13 7.70 -7.23
CA LEU A 135 10.06 7.02 -8.52
C LEU A 135 10.91 7.75 -9.57
N ALA A 136 11.50 6.99 -10.50
CA ALA A 136 12.28 7.52 -11.61
C ALA A 136 11.45 8.44 -12.50
N GLU A 137 10.18 8.10 -12.71
CA GLU A 137 9.22 8.89 -13.48
C GLU A 137 7.92 9.06 -12.70
N PRO A 138 7.19 10.18 -12.90
CA PRO A 138 5.88 10.34 -12.30
C PRO A 138 4.87 9.38 -12.97
N VAL A 139 4.06 8.69 -12.16
CA VAL A 139 2.92 7.90 -12.64
C VAL A 139 1.81 8.81 -13.17
N THR A 140 1.14 8.35 -14.22
CA THR A 140 -0.11 8.95 -14.68
C THR A 140 -1.26 8.34 -13.88
N PHE A 141 -2.06 9.20 -13.23
CA PHE A 141 -3.21 8.72 -12.48
C PHE A 141 -4.29 8.16 -13.38
N SER A 142 -4.91 7.06 -12.94
CA SER A 142 -5.98 6.36 -13.63
C SER A 142 -7.06 5.96 -12.63
N ASP A 143 -8.02 5.14 -13.06
CA ASP A 143 -8.99 4.59 -12.12
C ASP A 143 -8.42 3.50 -11.21
N TYR A 144 -7.24 2.97 -11.56
CA TYR A 144 -6.54 1.89 -10.86
C TYR A 144 -5.25 2.35 -10.17
N VAL A 145 -4.79 3.57 -10.46
CA VAL A 145 -3.59 4.18 -9.87
C VAL A 145 -3.93 5.58 -9.36
N ARG A 146 -4.06 5.74 -8.03
CA ARG A 146 -4.36 7.01 -7.35
C ARG A 146 -3.63 7.11 -6.03
N PRO A 147 -3.29 8.32 -5.57
CA PRO A 147 -2.60 8.47 -4.30
C PRO A 147 -3.54 8.25 -3.11
N ALA A 148 -3.01 7.78 -1.99
CA ALA A 148 -3.66 7.87 -0.69
C ALA A 148 -3.50 9.29 -0.13
N CYS A 149 -4.48 9.76 0.64
CA CYS A 149 -4.32 11.02 1.37
C CYS A 149 -3.42 10.80 2.58
N LEU A 150 -2.57 11.78 2.89
CA LEU A 150 -1.83 11.82 4.14
C LEU A 150 -2.67 12.49 5.22
N SER A 151 -2.56 11.99 6.44
CA SER A 151 -3.19 12.59 7.62
C SER A 151 -2.44 13.86 8.04
N GLU A 152 -3.17 14.90 8.46
CA GLU A 152 -2.58 16.18 8.91
C GLU A 152 -2.09 16.12 10.35
N SER A 153 -2.64 15.22 11.16
CA SER A 153 -2.22 15.07 12.55
C SER A 153 -2.61 13.71 13.13
N SER A 154 -1.86 13.26 14.13
CA SER A 154 -2.21 12.07 14.91
C SER A 154 -3.56 12.18 15.63
N ASP A 155 -4.09 13.40 15.80
CA ASP A 155 -5.40 13.62 16.42
C ASP A 155 -6.57 13.23 15.50
N GLU A 156 -6.36 13.21 14.17
CA GLU A 156 -7.34 12.67 13.21
C GLU A 156 -7.63 11.18 13.47
N LEU A 157 -6.67 10.47 14.09
CA LEU A 157 -6.83 9.06 14.46
C LEU A 157 -7.93 8.82 15.51
N LYS A 158 -8.32 9.85 16.27
CA LYS A 158 -9.35 9.73 17.34
C LYS A 158 -10.76 9.54 16.79
N ASP A 159 -11.02 9.95 15.54
CA ASP A 159 -12.33 9.85 14.89
C ASP A 159 -12.48 8.57 14.02
N TYR A 160 -11.42 7.78 13.90
CA TYR A 160 -11.35 6.61 13.04
C TYR A 160 -11.94 5.34 13.69
N ARG A 161 -12.98 4.76 13.05
CA ARG A 161 -13.74 3.58 13.53
C ARG A 161 -13.75 2.27 12.69
N ARG A 162 -13.55 2.21 11.33
CA ARG A 162 -13.33 0.99 10.42
C ARG A 162 -12.27 1.00 9.24
N CYS A 163 -11.01 0.58 9.47
CA CYS A 163 -9.77 0.74 8.68
C CYS A 163 -9.61 -0.53 7.85
N LEU A 164 -8.93 -0.45 6.72
CA LEU A 164 -8.70 -1.63 5.88
C LEU A 164 -7.20 -1.78 5.69
N VAL A 165 -6.68 -2.96 6.01
CA VAL A 165 -5.33 -3.37 5.60
C VAL A 165 -5.49 -4.23 4.37
N ALA A 166 -4.77 -3.89 3.30
CA ALA A 166 -4.70 -4.67 2.09
C ALA A 166 -3.23 -4.98 1.79
N GLY A 167 -2.94 -6.21 1.38
CA GLY A 167 -1.58 -6.63 1.03
C GLY A 167 -1.51 -8.11 0.71
N TRP A 168 -0.49 -8.51 -0.04
CA TRP A 168 -0.32 -9.87 -0.55
C TRP A 168 0.32 -10.83 0.45
N GLU A 169 0.37 -10.47 1.73
CA GLU A 169 0.94 -11.34 2.77
C GLU A 169 -0.11 -12.30 3.36
N THR A 170 0.34 -13.46 3.85
CA THR A 170 -0.56 -14.45 4.45
C THR A 170 -1.15 -13.97 5.78
N LEU A 171 -2.49 -14.07 5.91
CA LEU A 171 -3.27 -13.76 7.12
C LEU A 171 -2.74 -14.41 8.41
N THR A 172 -2.03 -15.55 8.33
CA THR A 172 -1.43 -16.25 9.48
C THR A 172 -0.28 -15.47 10.14
N LEU A 173 0.38 -14.56 9.43
CA LEU A 173 1.39 -13.68 10.03
C LEU A 173 0.76 -12.50 10.79
N TYR A 174 -0.43 -12.07 10.37
CA TYR A 174 -1.16 -10.96 10.98
C TYR A 174 -1.63 -11.26 12.41
N SER A 175 -2.14 -12.48 12.66
CA SER A 175 -2.59 -12.91 14.00
C SER A 175 -1.46 -13.11 15.01
N ARG A 176 -0.20 -13.21 14.56
CA ARG A 176 0.97 -13.32 15.45
C ARG A 176 1.58 -11.96 15.82
N GLN A 177 1.45 -10.95 14.97
CA GLN A 177 2.03 -9.61 15.19
C GLN A 177 1.07 -8.68 15.96
N PHE A 178 -0.24 -8.77 15.72
CA PHE A 178 -1.26 -7.90 16.32
C PHE A 178 -2.30 -8.71 17.10
N GLY A 179 -1.83 -9.49 18.08
CA GLY A 179 -2.68 -10.31 18.94
C GLY A 179 -3.85 -9.51 19.51
N HIS A 180 -5.04 -9.75 18.97
CA HIS A 180 -6.29 -9.48 19.68
C HIS A 180 -6.46 -10.65 20.64
N THR A 181 -6.17 -10.43 21.92
CA THR A 181 -6.77 -11.24 22.97
C THR A 181 -8.26 -10.95 22.97
N ASP A 182 -9.06 -12.02 22.99
CA ASP A 182 -10.53 -12.03 23.07
C ASP A 182 -11.12 -11.03 24.09
#